data_AF-A0A7C1UD00-F1
#
_entry.id   AF-A0A7C1UD00-F1
#
_cell.length_a   1.000
_cell.length_b   1.000
_cell.length_c   1.000
_cell.angle_alpha   90.00
_cell.angle_beta   90.00
_cell.angle_gamma   90.00
#
_symmetry.space_group_name_H-M   'P 1'
#
loop_
_entity.id
_entity.type
_entity.pdbx_description
1 polymer ?
#
loop_
_entity_poly.entity_id
_entity_poly.type
_entity_poly.pdbx_seq_one_letter_code
_entity_poly.pdbx_strand_id
1 'polypeptide(L)'
;VVRIRPGGYDERFCSDPKVFRDGDHWTMFYFGVGRGGAHIMIAFSRDLVHWIAHPEPLYKAGGNPSGLDKKYAHKISLVYNPKDKIFYLYYCACGNKGRGIGLITSKPVPSSSPAEEIAIDQ
;
A
#
# COMPACT_ATOMS: atom_id res chain seq x y z
N VAL A 1 -6.29 -18.40 2.54
CA VAL A 1 -6.50 -17.98 1.12
C VAL A 1 -7.39 -16.76 1.09
N VAL A 2 -7.00 -15.69 0.38
CA VAL A 2 -7.88 -14.56 0.05
C VAL A 2 -8.50 -14.83 -1.32
N ARG A 3 -9.82 -14.72 -1.43
CA ARG A 3 -10.55 -14.90 -2.69
C ARG A 3 -11.00 -13.55 -3.24
N ILE A 4 -11.14 -13.45 -4.56
CA ILE A 4 -11.80 -12.30 -5.20
C ILE A 4 -13.21 -12.14 -4.65
N ARG A 5 -13.69 -10.90 -4.54
CA ARG A 5 -15.02 -10.59 -4.01
C ARG A 5 -15.87 -9.91 -5.09
N PRO A 6 -17.00 -10.52 -5.51
CA PRO A 6 -17.91 -9.88 -6.46
C PRO A 6 -18.35 -8.49 -5.97
N GLY A 7 -18.24 -7.47 -6.83
CA GLY A 7 -18.53 -6.08 -6.48
C GLY A 7 -17.47 -5.39 -5.61
N GLY A 8 -16.43 -6.10 -5.17
CA GLY A 8 -15.29 -5.54 -4.46
C GLY A 8 -14.26 -4.88 -5.38
N TYR A 9 -13.28 -4.19 -4.80
CA TYR A 9 -12.15 -3.62 -5.53
C TYR A 9 -11.12 -4.67 -5.97
N ASP A 10 -11.29 -5.92 -5.57
CA ASP A 10 -10.50 -7.09 -5.97
C ASP A 10 -11.31 -8.11 -6.78
N GLU A 11 -12.42 -7.68 -7.39
CA GLU A 11 -13.34 -8.56 -8.12
C GLU A 11 -12.69 -9.29 -9.32
N ARG A 12 -11.63 -8.74 -9.92
CA ARG A 12 -10.93 -9.36 -11.05
C ARG A 12 -9.78 -10.25 -10.59
N PHE A 13 -8.92 -9.74 -9.70
CA PHE A 13 -7.89 -10.54 -9.04
C PHE A 13 -7.28 -9.82 -7.82
N CYS A 14 -6.65 -10.60 -6.94
CA CYS A 14 -5.83 -10.16 -5.81
C CYS A 14 -4.41 -10.70 -5.97
N SER A 15 -3.36 -9.88 -5.74
CA SER A 15 -1.96 -10.31 -5.97
C SER A 15 -0.94 -9.54 -5.13
N ASP A 16 0.32 -9.99 -5.18
CA ASP A 16 1.51 -9.52 -4.43
C ASP A 16 1.25 -9.29 -2.94
N PRO A 17 0.92 -10.34 -2.17
CA PRO A 17 0.69 -10.21 -0.74
C PRO A 17 2.00 -9.90 0.01
N LYS A 18 1.91 -9.00 0.98
CA LYS A 18 2.95 -8.68 1.98
C LYS A 18 2.33 -8.86 3.36
N VAL A 19 2.87 -9.78 4.16
CA VAL A 19 2.30 -10.15 5.47
C VAL A 19 3.16 -9.60 6.59
N PHE A 20 2.52 -8.98 7.57
CA PHE A 20 3.12 -8.34 8.74
C PHE A 20 2.43 -8.86 10.01
N ARG A 21 3.18 -8.91 11.11
CA ARG A 21 2.61 -9.16 12.43
C ARG A 21 2.22 -7.82 13.05
N ASP A 22 0.99 -7.75 13.59
CA ASP A 22 0.50 -6.58 14.31
C ASP A 22 -0.19 -7.05 15.60
N GLY A 23 0.43 -6.82 16.76
CA GLY A 23 -0.13 -7.24 18.05
C GLY A 23 -0.55 -8.71 18.09
N ASP A 24 -1.86 -8.96 18.21
CA ASP A 24 -2.47 -10.28 18.33
C ASP A 24 -2.87 -10.93 16.98
N HIS A 25 -2.76 -10.21 15.86
CA HIS A 25 -3.19 -10.66 14.53
C HIS A 25 -2.12 -10.46 13.44
N TRP A 26 -2.36 -11.06 12.27
CA TRP A 26 -1.57 -10.90 11.07
C TRP A 26 -2.29 -10.01 10.09
N THR A 27 -1.56 -9.09 9.48
CA THR A 27 -2.06 -8.13 8.51
C THR A 27 -1.39 -8.39 7.17
N MET A 28 -2.19 -8.61 6.13
CA MET A 28 -1.75 -8.75 4.75
C MET A 28 -2.15 -7.51 3.97
N PHE A 29 -1.17 -6.78 3.44
CA PHE A 29 -1.41 -5.86 2.34
C PHE A 29 -1.28 -6.62 1.03
N TYR A 30 -2.21 -6.39 0.12
CA TYR A 30 -2.19 -6.93 -1.24
C TYR A 30 -2.74 -5.86 -2.18
N PHE A 31 -2.65 -6.06 -3.49
CA PHE A 31 -3.41 -5.22 -4.40
C PHE A 31 -4.56 -5.98 -5.03
N GLY A 32 -5.72 -5.33 -5.05
CA GLY A 32 -6.94 -5.79 -5.69
C GLY A 32 -7.12 -5.07 -7.00
N VAL A 33 -7.43 -5.80 -8.06
CA VAL A 33 -7.84 -5.23 -9.34
C VAL A 33 -9.34 -5.41 -9.53
N GLY A 34 -10.00 -4.30 -9.81
CA GLY A 34 -11.45 -4.16 -9.85
C GLY A 34 -11.80 -2.69 -9.93
N ARG A 35 -13.08 -2.37 -10.21
CA ARG A 35 -13.61 -0.98 -10.07
C ARG A 35 -12.75 0.14 -10.72
N GLY A 36 -12.07 -0.15 -11.83
CA GLY A 36 -11.32 0.83 -12.62
C GLY A 36 -9.82 0.97 -12.30
N GLY A 37 -9.26 0.20 -11.37
CA GLY A 37 -7.85 0.29 -11.03
C GLY A 37 -7.29 -0.90 -10.26
N ALA A 38 -6.08 -0.68 -9.72
CA ALA A 38 -5.40 -1.57 -8.79
C ALA A 38 -5.26 -0.78 -7.50
N HIS A 39 -5.86 -1.28 -6.42
CA HIS A 39 -5.99 -0.57 -5.16
C HIS A 39 -5.21 -1.32 -4.08
N ILE A 40 -4.69 -0.60 -3.09
CA ILE A 40 -4.02 -1.20 -1.94
C ILE A 40 -5.09 -1.70 -1.00
N MET A 41 -5.19 -3.01 -0.87
CA MET A 41 -6.17 -3.72 -0.06
C MET A 41 -5.51 -4.26 1.21
N ILE A 42 -6.34 -4.64 2.18
CA ILE A 42 -5.89 -5.19 3.46
C ILE A 42 -6.75 -6.40 3.85
N ALA A 43 -6.13 -7.43 4.40
CA ALA A 43 -6.79 -8.59 4.99
C ALA A 43 -6.13 -8.97 6.31
N PHE A 44 -6.89 -9.62 7.19
CA PHE A 44 -6.46 -9.98 8.53
C PHE A 44 -6.59 -11.48 8.80
N SER A 45 -5.73 -12.03 9.64
CA SER A 45 -5.77 -13.43 10.07
C SER A 45 -5.30 -13.57 11.51
N ARG A 46 -5.85 -14.55 12.23
CA ARG A 46 -5.31 -14.96 13.56
C ARG A 46 -4.33 -16.13 13.46
N ASP A 47 -4.32 -16.88 12.36
CA ASP A 47 -3.65 -18.18 12.24
C ASP A 47 -2.85 -18.38 10.94
N LEU A 48 -2.70 -17.33 10.12
CA LEU A 48 -2.06 -17.35 8.78
C LEU A 48 -2.78 -18.20 7.71
N VAL A 49 -3.82 -18.95 8.06
CA VAL A 49 -4.53 -19.88 7.18
C VAL A 49 -5.85 -19.27 6.71
N HIS A 50 -6.62 -18.73 7.65
CA HIS A 50 -7.93 -18.11 7.43
C HIS A 50 -7.80 -16.60 7.40
N TRP A 51 -8.27 -15.98 6.32
CA TRP A 51 -8.10 -14.55 6.06
C TRP A 51 -9.44 -13.87 5.84
N ILE A 52 -9.61 -12.69 6.43
CA ILE A 52 -10.78 -11.82 6.26
C ILE A 52 -10.30 -10.53 5.60
N ALA A 53 -10.69 -10.32 4.34
CA ALA A 53 -10.39 -9.10 3.61
C ALA A 53 -11.30 -7.95 4.04
N HIS A 54 -10.75 -6.76 4.27
CA HIS A 54 -11.51 -5.55 4.54
C HIS A 54 -12.29 -5.13 3.27
N PRO A 55 -13.58 -4.76 3.36
CA PRO A 55 -14.43 -4.48 2.19
C PRO A 55 -13.87 -3.35 1.32
N GLU A 56 -13.40 -2.28 1.95
CA GLU A 56 -12.83 -1.13 1.27
C GLU A 56 -11.29 -1.22 1.17
N PRO A 57 -10.69 -0.63 0.13
CA PRO A 57 -9.25 -0.48 0.04
C PRO A 57 -8.71 0.31 1.23
N LEU A 58 -7.50 -0.04 1.69
CA LEU A 58 -6.72 0.85 2.55
C LEU A 58 -6.40 2.16 1.81
N TYR A 59 -6.10 2.04 0.51
CA TYR A 59 -5.87 3.19 -0.35
C TYR A 59 -6.40 2.93 -1.77
N LYS A 60 -7.27 3.85 -2.22
CA LYS A 60 -7.85 3.81 -3.55
C LYS A 60 -6.94 4.53 -4.54
N ALA A 61 -6.48 3.82 -5.58
CA ALA A 61 -5.78 4.43 -6.71
C ALA A 61 -6.49 5.67 -7.26
N GLY A 62 -5.69 6.68 -7.60
CA GLY A 62 -6.13 8.02 -7.98
C GLY A 62 -6.34 8.95 -6.79
N GLY A 63 -5.98 8.51 -5.58
CA GLY A 63 -5.99 9.34 -4.39
C GLY A 63 -4.82 10.32 -4.31
N ASN A 64 -3.78 10.15 -5.14
CA ASN A 64 -2.65 11.09 -5.15
C ASN A 64 -3.05 12.37 -5.92
N PRO A 65 -2.96 13.56 -5.30
CA PRO A 65 -3.46 14.81 -5.91
C PRO A 65 -2.72 15.19 -7.20
N SER A 66 -1.49 14.70 -7.39
CA SER A 66 -0.73 14.97 -8.60
C SER A 66 -1.14 14.12 -9.82
N GLY A 67 -2.01 13.12 -9.63
CA GLY A 67 -2.39 12.14 -10.66
C GLY A 67 -1.37 11.00 -10.85
N LEU A 68 -0.33 10.94 -10.03
CA LEU A 68 0.76 9.96 -10.13
C LEU A 68 0.27 8.50 -10.16
N ASP A 69 -0.78 8.20 -9.41
CA ASP A 69 -1.34 6.86 -9.24
C ASP A 69 -2.75 6.72 -9.87
N LYS A 70 -3.11 7.62 -10.80
CA LYS A 70 -4.47 7.74 -11.35
C LYS A 70 -5.10 6.41 -11.78
N LYS A 71 -4.29 5.46 -12.24
CA LYS A 71 -4.72 4.13 -12.68
C LYS A 71 -4.43 3.06 -11.63
N TYR A 72 -3.21 3.00 -11.11
CA TYR A 72 -2.77 1.93 -10.21
C TYR A 72 -1.96 2.46 -9.02
N ALA A 73 -2.28 1.93 -7.84
CA ALA A 73 -1.48 2.00 -6.62
C ALA A 73 -1.32 0.58 -6.07
N HIS A 74 -0.13 -0.02 -6.19
CA HIS A 74 0.07 -1.43 -5.89
C HIS A 74 1.50 -1.77 -5.46
N LYS A 75 1.72 -3.04 -5.08
CA LYS A 75 3.04 -3.61 -4.74
C LYS A 75 3.77 -2.78 -3.67
N ILE A 76 3.25 -2.86 -2.46
CA ILE A 76 3.71 -2.01 -1.36
C ILE A 76 5.06 -2.49 -0.80
N SER A 77 5.79 -1.54 -0.23
CA SER A 77 6.84 -1.75 0.76
C SER A 77 6.51 -0.88 1.97
N LEU A 78 6.48 -1.48 3.16
CA LEU A 78 6.12 -0.80 4.40
C LEU A 78 7.31 -0.84 5.36
N VAL A 79 7.68 0.33 5.87
CA VAL A 79 8.74 0.47 6.87
C VAL A 79 8.26 1.36 8.00
N TYR A 80 8.53 0.98 9.24
CA TYR A 80 8.39 1.85 10.39
C TYR A 80 9.75 2.48 10.71
N ASN A 81 9.80 3.80 10.81
CA ASN A 81 10.99 4.51 11.28
C ASN A 81 10.83 4.87 12.76
N PRO A 82 11.62 4.26 13.68
CA PRO A 82 11.52 4.57 15.11
C PRO A 82 11.91 6.01 15.46
N LYS A 83 12.75 6.67 14.64
CA LYS A 83 13.25 8.03 14.91
C LYS A 83 12.12 9.06 14.90
N ASP A 84 11.24 8.99 13.91
CA ASP A 84 10.11 9.91 13.75
C ASP A 84 8.76 9.29 14.16
N LYS A 85 8.73 7.97 14.43
CA LYS A 85 7.52 7.20 14.75
C LYS A 85 6.48 7.29 13.64
N ILE A 86 6.93 7.18 12.39
CA ILE A 86 6.12 7.21 11.16
C ILE A 86 6.25 5.87 10.42
N PHE A 87 5.12 5.37 9.92
CA PHE A 87 5.10 4.34 8.90
C PHE A 87 5.21 4.99 7.51
N TYR A 88 6.15 4.51 6.72
CA TYR A 88 6.36 4.88 5.33
C TYR A 88 5.90 3.72 4.44
N LEU A 89 4.82 3.94 3.70
CA LEU A 89 4.29 3.02 2.72
C LEU A 89 4.67 3.51 1.33
N TYR A 90 5.69 2.88 0.75
CA TYR A 90 6.08 3.05 -0.64
C TYR A 90 5.25 2.12 -1.52
N TYR A 91 4.89 2.55 -2.71
CA TYR A 91 4.12 1.75 -3.65
C TYR A 91 4.45 2.10 -5.09
N CYS A 92 4.27 1.16 -6.00
CA CYS A 92 4.34 1.47 -7.43
C CYS A 92 3.06 2.22 -7.83
N ALA A 93 3.25 3.43 -8.36
CA ALA A 93 2.19 4.27 -8.85
C ALA A 93 2.19 4.29 -10.39
N CYS A 94 1.02 4.12 -10.99
CA CYS A 94 0.83 4.28 -12.42
C CYS A 94 -0.30 5.26 -12.69
N GLY A 95 -0.02 6.30 -13.47
CA GLY A 95 -0.98 7.35 -13.76
C GLY A 95 -0.72 7.99 -15.11
N ASN A 96 -1.24 9.20 -15.29
CA ASN A 96 -1.02 10.00 -16.49
C ASN A 96 0.42 10.53 -16.63
N LYS A 97 1.22 10.43 -15.57
CA LYS A 97 2.64 10.81 -15.54
C LYS A 97 3.59 9.64 -15.75
N GLY A 98 3.09 8.49 -16.20
CA GLY A 98 3.87 7.27 -16.36
C GLY A 98 3.90 6.41 -15.11
N ARG A 99 5.03 5.72 -14.88
CA ARG A 99 5.25 4.81 -13.75
C ARG A 99 6.29 5.41 -12.81
N GLY A 100 6.02 5.35 -11.52
CA GLY A 100 6.94 5.82 -10.49
C GLY A 100 6.69 5.16 -9.14
N ILE A 101 7.33 5.71 -8.11
CA ILE A 101 7.14 5.29 -6.71
C ILE A 101 6.38 6.40 -5.99
N GLY A 102 5.23 6.05 -5.41
CA GLY A 102 4.49 6.92 -4.51
C GLY A 102 4.85 6.63 -3.05
N LEU A 103 4.59 7.60 -2.19
CA LEU A 103 4.75 7.49 -0.74
C LEU A 103 3.45 7.91 -0.05
N ILE A 104 3.00 7.10 0.91
CA ILE A 104 1.97 7.44 1.89
C ILE A 104 2.60 7.30 3.27
N THR A 105 2.38 8.28 4.15
CA THR A 105 2.89 8.25 5.52
C THR A 105 1.77 8.26 6.54
N SER A 106 1.96 7.57 7.68
CA SER A 106 0.96 7.53 8.75
C SER A 106 0.75 8.89 9.45
N LYS A 107 1.71 9.80 9.30
CA LYS A 107 1.68 11.17 9.83
C LYS A 107 2.38 12.09 8.81
N PRO A 108 2.08 13.40 8.78
CA PRO A 108 2.84 14.34 7.97
C PRO A 108 4.34 14.25 8.30
N VAL A 109 5.18 14.13 7.26
CA VAL A 109 6.63 14.22 7.41
C VAL A 109 6.99 15.70 7.57
N PRO A 110 7.87 16.07 8.51
CA PRO A 110 8.40 17.43 8.57
C PRO A 110 8.99 17.79 7.20
N SER A 111 8.71 19.00 6.70
CA SER A 111 9.36 19.48 5.49
C SER A 111 10.88 19.43 5.69
N SER A 112 11.57 18.61 4.90
CA SER A 112 13.03 18.61 4.90
C SER A 112 13.52 19.99 4.48
N SER A 113 14.44 20.58 5.26
CA SER A 113 15.40 21.54 4.72
C SER A 113 16.11 20.92 3.51
N PRO A 114 16.55 21.71 2.51
CA PRO A 114 17.12 21.15 1.29
C PRO A 114 18.38 20.32 1.61
N ALA A 115 18.32 19.03 1.25
CA ALA A 115 19.42 18.08 1.10
C ALA A 115 20.42 17.95 2.27
N GLU A 116 20.14 17.04 3.21
CA GLU A 116 21.21 16.14 3.65
C GLU A 116 21.28 15.01 2.62
N GLU A 117 22.21 15.16 1.68
CA GLU A 117 22.60 14.11 0.74
C GLU A 117 23.23 12.98 1.56
N ILE A 118 22.42 11.97 1.89
CA ILE A 118 22.91 10.78 2.58
C ILE A 118 23.80 10.04 1.59
N ALA A 119 25.12 10.17 1.77
CA ALA A 119 26.09 9.26 1.21
C ALA A 119 25.70 7.85 1.64
N ILE A 120 25.29 7.03 0.68
CA ILE A 120 25.18 5.59 0.88
C ILE A 120 26.62 5.10 0.84
N ASP A 121 27.24 4.92 2.01
CA ASP A 121 28.54 4.24 2.09
C ASP A 121 28.40 2.86 1.44
N GLN A 122 29.25 2.62 0.43
CA GLN A 122 29.36 1.36 -0.31
C GLN A 122 30.07 0.29 0.52
#